data_AF-A0A521RWF3-F1
#
_entry.id   AF-A0A521RWF3-F1
#
_cell.length_a   1.000
_cell.length_b   1.000
_cell.length_c   1.000
_cell.angle_alpha   90.00
_cell.angle_beta   90.00
_cell.angle_gamma   90.00
#
_symmetry.space_group_name_H-M   'P 1'
#
loop_
_entity.id
_entity.type
_entity.pdbx_description
1 polymer ?
#
loop_
_entity_poly.entity_id
_entity_poly.type
_entity_poly.pdbx_seq_one_letter_code
_entity_poly.pdbx_strand_id
1 'polypeptide(L)'
;MDVVLIGLPGSGKSAVGRRLAARHGATFVDLDEVIERDAGIRIPEIFADEGEAGFRARERAAISGLGDPGAAPEIARVIASGGGAVVDPRNRWRLFRGRVPIWLDSRPEVLAQRLRHSPTVRPLVAGRDPIRALRELTAARGRFYGAATRIAGMAEVHAVVEAVDRAVADEAGGGRGTTLLRADTTLGRIVIGDGIAGRVVADELVRLGSSRAIVVTEPGAWGAVGGRLEAAIAVAGLRVEVILLPQGEAAKTLAVVEGAARELARLRVERREVLVAVGGGALGDPAGFLAATWLRGVPFIQVPTTLVAQVDSSIGGKTGVDLPEGKNLVGAFHQPTAIVIDVDLLATLPERERRAALGEAVKMAALGDERLFELLETRGAALAAGDAAAVADGSLAELVERCGWAKVEVVAADERESGGRIALNLGHSLGHAFEAAGEYRDLRHGEAVAFGLRAACRIGVATGVTPPERAARVERALDAVGLGGSLLPYSLDVVLGHLGTDKKHRGGRLRWVLPTADGHVVRDDVEDDLVRDVAAGLLSPAVVGGAA
;
A
#
# COMPACT_ATOMS: atom_id res chain seq x y z
N MET A 1 -26.42 -6.30 -9.82
CA MET A 1 -25.40 -5.50 -9.12
C MET A 1 -25.79 -5.45 -7.66
N ASP A 2 -24.78 -5.39 -6.80
CA ASP A 2 -24.98 -5.25 -5.35
C ASP A 2 -24.55 -3.84 -4.95
N VAL A 3 -25.33 -3.19 -4.09
CA VAL A 3 -24.99 -1.89 -3.48
C VAL A 3 -24.55 -2.14 -2.05
N VAL A 4 -23.42 -1.56 -1.63
CA VAL A 4 -22.94 -1.64 -0.24
C VAL A 4 -22.99 -0.27 0.41
N LEU A 5 -23.84 -0.11 1.42
CA LEU A 5 -23.99 1.10 2.19
C LEU A 5 -23.03 1.09 3.38
N ILE A 6 -22.12 2.06 3.39
CA ILE A 6 -21.11 2.24 4.44
C ILE A 6 -21.27 3.62 5.09
N GLY A 7 -20.69 3.76 6.28
CA GLY A 7 -20.67 5.00 7.04
C GLY A 7 -20.77 4.75 8.53
N LEU A 8 -20.56 5.80 9.32
CA LEU A 8 -20.58 5.73 10.78
C LEU A 8 -21.94 5.23 11.31
N PRO A 9 -22.00 4.68 12.54
CA PRO A 9 -23.26 4.39 13.22
C PRO A 9 -24.21 5.60 13.16
N GLY A 10 -25.52 5.37 12.98
CA GLY A 10 -26.51 6.47 12.89
C GLY A 10 -26.60 7.21 11.54
N SER A 11 -25.77 6.86 10.55
CA SER A 11 -25.80 7.45 9.20
C SER A 11 -27.06 7.11 8.38
N GLY A 12 -27.88 6.17 8.84
CA GLY A 12 -29.13 5.80 8.16
C GLY A 12 -29.01 4.64 7.17
N LYS A 13 -27.90 3.89 7.16
CA LYS A 13 -27.68 2.72 6.28
C LYS A 13 -28.88 1.78 6.20
N SER A 14 -29.41 1.32 7.33
CA SER A 14 -30.54 0.37 7.32
C SER A 14 -31.84 1.00 6.79
N ALA A 15 -32.10 2.27 7.09
CA ALA A 15 -33.27 2.99 6.60
C ALA A 15 -33.22 3.23 5.08
N VAL A 16 -32.09 3.74 4.59
CA VAL A 16 -31.83 3.94 3.15
C VAL A 16 -31.83 2.59 2.44
N GLY A 17 -31.20 1.57 3.03
CA GLY A 17 -31.07 0.24 2.44
C GLY A 17 -32.41 -0.45 2.23
N ARG A 18 -33.30 -0.44 3.24
CA ARG A 18 -34.67 -0.98 3.10
C ARG A 18 -35.47 -0.25 2.02
N ARG A 19 -35.35 1.08 1.94
CA ARG A 19 -36.08 1.88 0.95
C ARG A 19 -35.57 1.64 -0.47
N LEU A 20 -34.25 1.57 -0.65
CA LEU A 20 -33.62 1.25 -1.92
C LEU A 20 -33.99 -0.16 -2.37
N ALA A 21 -33.92 -1.14 -1.47
CA ALA A 21 -34.30 -2.51 -1.78
C ALA A 21 -35.77 -2.63 -2.20
N ALA A 22 -36.70 -2.01 -1.46
CA ALA A 22 -38.11 -1.98 -1.82
C ALA A 22 -38.39 -1.30 -3.18
N ARG A 23 -37.62 -0.26 -3.53
CA ARG A 23 -37.75 0.45 -4.82
C ARG A 23 -37.34 -0.42 -6.01
N HIS A 24 -36.33 -1.27 -5.85
CA HIS A 24 -35.77 -2.11 -6.91
C HIS A 24 -36.22 -3.57 -6.86
N GLY A 25 -37.08 -3.95 -5.91
CA GLY A 25 -37.42 -5.36 -5.67
C GLY A 25 -36.19 -6.20 -5.25
N ALA A 26 -35.17 -5.56 -4.69
CA ALA A 26 -33.91 -6.17 -4.32
C ALA A 26 -33.97 -6.83 -2.93
N THR A 27 -33.03 -7.73 -2.64
CA THR A 27 -32.86 -8.27 -1.28
C THR A 27 -32.09 -7.27 -0.42
N PHE A 28 -32.65 -6.91 0.75
CA PHE A 28 -31.93 -6.14 1.76
C PHE A 28 -31.21 -7.07 2.74
N VAL A 29 -29.93 -6.79 3.01
CA VAL A 29 -29.10 -7.52 3.98
C VAL A 29 -28.49 -6.51 4.94
N ASP A 30 -28.82 -6.59 6.23
CA ASP A 30 -28.12 -5.86 7.28
C ASP A 30 -27.12 -6.80 7.95
N LEU A 31 -25.82 -6.51 7.84
CA LEU A 31 -24.79 -7.40 8.37
C LEU A 31 -24.82 -7.50 9.90
N ASP A 32 -25.24 -6.45 10.60
CA ASP A 32 -25.37 -6.50 12.06
C ASP A 32 -26.51 -7.47 12.44
N GLU A 33 -27.64 -7.45 11.71
CA GLU A 33 -28.76 -8.39 11.92
C GLU A 33 -28.36 -9.84 11.56
N VAL A 34 -27.53 -10.04 10.51
CA VAL A 34 -26.99 -11.36 10.15
C VAL A 34 -26.10 -11.92 11.27
N ILE A 35 -25.19 -11.10 11.82
CA ILE A 35 -24.30 -11.52 12.90
C ILE A 35 -25.09 -11.90 14.15
N GLU A 36 -26.07 -11.09 14.57
CA GLU A 36 -26.90 -11.39 15.74
C GLU A 36 -27.72 -12.67 15.53
N ARG A 37 -28.31 -12.85 14.35
CA ARG A 37 -29.07 -14.06 14.01
C ARG A 37 -28.20 -15.32 14.05
N ASP A 38 -27.02 -15.27 13.43
CA ASP A 38 -26.13 -16.44 13.33
C ASP A 38 -25.46 -16.76 14.67
N ALA A 39 -25.25 -15.74 15.53
CA ALA A 39 -24.73 -15.92 16.89
C ALA A 39 -25.80 -16.36 17.91
N GLY A 40 -27.08 -16.02 17.68
CA GLY A 40 -28.16 -16.24 18.63
C GLY A 40 -28.15 -15.27 19.84
N ILE A 41 -27.22 -14.32 19.87
CA ILE A 41 -27.02 -13.32 20.92
C ILE A 41 -26.82 -11.93 20.31
N ARG A 42 -27.04 -10.88 21.10
CA ARG A 42 -26.91 -9.49 20.63
C ARG A 42 -25.44 -9.09 20.48
N ILE A 43 -25.13 -8.16 19.58
CA ILE A 43 -23.73 -7.69 19.39
C ILE A 43 -23.06 -7.25 20.71
N PRO A 44 -23.72 -6.47 21.60
CA PRO A 44 -23.12 -6.12 22.90
C PRO A 44 -22.74 -7.33 23.76
N GLU A 45 -23.47 -8.44 23.66
CA GLU A 45 -23.18 -9.69 24.37
C GLU A 45 -21.98 -10.40 23.73
N ILE A 46 -21.89 -10.43 22.40
CA ILE A 46 -20.70 -10.94 21.68
C ILE A 46 -19.43 -10.20 22.14
N PHE A 47 -19.49 -8.86 22.23
CA PHE A 47 -18.34 -8.07 22.71
C PHE A 47 -18.01 -8.36 24.18
N ALA A 48 -19.01 -8.65 25.02
CA ALA A 48 -18.80 -8.96 26.43
C ALA A 48 -18.18 -10.36 26.62
N ASP A 49 -18.65 -11.35 25.85
CA ASP A 49 -18.30 -12.76 26.02
C ASP A 49 -17.05 -13.15 25.22
N GLU A 50 -16.90 -12.62 23.99
CA GLU A 50 -15.84 -13.02 23.04
C GLU A 50 -14.85 -11.89 22.75
N GLY A 51 -15.10 -10.68 23.26
CA GLY A 51 -14.30 -9.49 22.98
C GLY A 51 -14.37 -9.02 21.53
N GLU A 52 -13.57 -8.01 21.19
CA GLU A 52 -13.53 -7.47 19.82
C GLU A 52 -13.03 -8.51 18.81
N ALA A 53 -12.04 -9.33 19.17
CA ALA A 53 -11.50 -10.36 18.28
C ALA A 53 -12.59 -11.36 17.83
N GLY A 54 -13.44 -11.82 18.76
CA GLY A 54 -14.58 -12.69 18.44
C GLY A 54 -15.61 -12.02 17.53
N PHE A 55 -15.98 -10.77 17.84
CA PHE A 55 -16.85 -9.98 16.97
C PHE A 55 -16.28 -9.84 15.55
N ARG A 56 -14.98 -9.52 15.40
CA ARG A 56 -14.33 -9.37 14.09
C ARG A 56 -14.29 -10.68 13.30
N ALA A 57 -14.11 -11.82 13.98
CA ALA A 57 -14.18 -13.12 13.34
C ALA A 57 -15.58 -13.40 12.76
N ARG A 58 -16.64 -13.09 13.54
CA ARG A 58 -18.03 -13.22 13.10
C ARG A 58 -18.38 -12.24 11.99
N GLU A 59 -17.90 -10.99 12.06
CA GLU A 59 -18.06 -9.98 11.01
C GLU A 59 -17.46 -10.46 9.68
N ARG A 60 -16.26 -11.05 9.72
CA ARG A 60 -15.60 -11.65 8.55
C ARG A 60 -16.38 -12.84 7.98
N ALA A 61 -16.93 -13.69 8.84
CA ALA A 61 -17.74 -14.84 8.43
C ALA A 61 -19.05 -14.40 7.75
N ALA A 62 -19.76 -13.42 8.33
CA ALA A 62 -20.99 -12.87 7.76
C ALA A 62 -20.74 -12.24 6.37
N ILE A 63 -19.65 -11.50 6.20
CA ILE A 63 -19.26 -10.92 4.90
C ILE A 63 -18.90 -12.02 3.88
N SER A 64 -18.21 -13.07 4.32
CA SER A 64 -17.90 -14.22 3.45
C SER A 64 -19.16 -14.96 3.00
N GLY A 65 -20.18 -15.04 3.87
CA GLY A 65 -21.48 -15.65 3.59
C GLY A 65 -22.34 -14.88 2.56
N LEU A 66 -21.98 -13.64 2.19
CA LEU A 66 -22.65 -12.91 1.12
C LEU A 66 -22.51 -13.59 -0.24
N GLY A 67 -21.47 -14.41 -0.46
CA GLY A 67 -21.18 -15.00 -1.75
C GLY A 67 -20.72 -13.97 -2.80
N ASP A 68 -20.77 -14.39 -4.07
CA ASP A 68 -20.31 -13.58 -5.19
C ASP A 68 -21.26 -12.42 -5.51
N PRO A 69 -20.75 -11.29 -6.03
CA PRO A 69 -21.58 -10.15 -6.40
C PRO A 69 -22.52 -10.46 -7.57
N GLY A 70 -23.72 -9.87 -7.56
CA GLY A 70 -24.69 -10.06 -8.64
C GLY A 70 -24.24 -9.41 -9.96
N ALA A 71 -24.22 -10.21 -11.05
CA ALA A 71 -23.72 -9.79 -12.37
C ALA A 71 -24.72 -8.96 -13.21
N ALA A 72 -26.01 -8.94 -12.85
CA ALA A 72 -27.04 -8.19 -13.59
C ALA A 72 -26.83 -6.66 -13.47
N PRO A 73 -27.23 -5.83 -14.44
CA PRO A 73 -27.11 -4.37 -14.34
C PRO A 73 -28.04 -3.76 -13.27
N GLU A 74 -29.17 -4.41 -12.99
CA GLU A 74 -30.14 -3.95 -11.99
C GLU A 74 -29.66 -4.22 -10.55
N ILE A 75 -30.15 -3.42 -9.60
CA ILE A 75 -29.83 -3.60 -8.18
C ILE A 75 -30.56 -4.85 -7.67
N ALA A 76 -29.82 -5.93 -7.45
CA ALA A 76 -30.35 -7.21 -6.98
C ALA A 76 -30.24 -7.35 -5.45
N ARG A 77 -29.26 -6.68 -4.84
CA ARG A 77 -29.00 -6.73 -3.40
C ARG A 77 -28.52 -5.40 -2.87
N VAL A 78 -28.98 -5.04 -1.67
CA VAL A 78 -28.53 -3.87 -0.91
C VAL A 78 -28.01 -4.33 0.45
N ILE A 79 -26.73 -4.08 0.71
CA ILE A 79 -26.02 -4.55 1.89
C ILE A 79 -25.72 -3.35 2.79
N ALA A 80 -26.22 -3.32 4.02
CA ALA A 80 -25.80 -2.38 5.05
C ALA A 80 -24.67 -3.00 5.88
N SER A 81 -23.50 -2.37 5.94
CA SER A 81 -22.37 -2.88 6.71
C SER A 81 -22.23 -2.22 8.08
N GLY A 82 -21.68 -2.94 9.04
CA GLY A 82 -21.15 -2.34 10.27
C GLY A 82 -20.14 -1.24 9.94
N GLY A 83 -20.13 -0.17 10.74
CA GLY A 83 -19.28 1.00 10.44
C GLY A 83 -17.77 0.69 10.48
N GLY A 84 -17.37 -0.34 11.24
CA GLY A 84 -15.98 -0.80 11.32
C GLY A 84 -15.61 -1.89 10.30
N ALA A 85 -16.60 -2.49 9.62
CA ALA A 85 -16.37 -3.64 8.74
C ALA A 85 -15.34 -3.35 7.65
N VAL A 86 -15.39 -2.15 7.09
CA VAL A 86 -14.49 -1.71 6.01
C VAL A 86 -13.13 -1.22 6.49
N VAL A 87 -12.81 -1.29 7.78
CA VAL A 87 -11.44 -1.01 8.26
C VAL A 87 -10.53 -2.19 7.94
N ASP A 88 -11.03 -3.41 8.09
CA ASP A 88 -10.30 -4.62 7.73
C ASP A 88 -10.16 -4.74 6.20
N PRO A 89 -8.94 -4.88 5.66
CA PRO A 89 -8.72 -4.92 4.21
C PRO A 89 -9.39 -6.09 3.50
N ARG A 90 -9.46 -7.27 4.13
CA ARG A 90 -10.09 -8.46 3.52
C ARG A 90 -11.61 -8.35 3.50
N ASN A 91 -12.20 -7.76 4.55
CA ASN A 91 -13.63 -7.43 4.56
C ASN A 91 -13.95 -6.39 3.48
N ARG A 92 -13.15 -5.33 3.38
CA ARG A 92 -13.35 -4.28 2.36
C ARG A 92 -13.18 -4.81 0.94
N TRP A 93 -12.18 -5.66 0.70
CA TRP A 93 -12.00 -6.38 -0.56
C TRP A 93 -13.28 -7.11 -0.96
N ARG A 94 -13.82 -7.95 -0.07
CA ARG A 94 -15.05 -8.70 -0.31
C ARG A 94 -16.24 -7.77 -0.51
N LEU A 95 -16.40 -6.74 0.32
CA LEU A 95 -17.54 -5.83 0.25
C LEU A 95 -17.53 -4.96 -1.02
N PHE A 96 -16.38 -4.55 -1.54
CA PHE A 96 -16.33 -3.58 -2.63
C PHE A 96 -16.14 -4.24 -3.99
N ARG A 97 -15.41 -5.35 -4.08
CA ARG A 97 -15.06 -5.95 -5.37
C ARG A 97 -16.31 -6.45 -6.10
N GLY A 98 -16.54 -5.90 -7.30
CA GLY A 98 -17.72 -6.18 -8.12
C GLY A 98 -19.04 -5.62 -7.57
N ARG A 99 -18.98 -4.74 -6.57
CA ARG A 99 -20.14 -4.10 -5.93
C ARG A 99 -20.00 -2.57 -6.02
N VAL A 100 -21.09 -1.85 -5.77
CA VAL A 100 -21.10 -0.38 -5.76
C VAL A 100 -21.09 0.12 -4.32
N PRO A 101 -19.94 0.53 -3.77
CA PRO A 101 -19.87 1.07 -2.41
C PRO A 101 -20.35 2.53 -2.37
N ILE A 102 -21.28 2.81 -1.46
CA ILE A 102 -21.85 4.12 -1.20
C ILE A 102 -21.55 4.53 0.24
N TRP A 103 -20.84 5.65 0.41
CA TRP A 103 -20.62 6.25 1.71
C TRP A 103 -21.72 7.26 2.04
N LEU A 104 -22.56 6.92 3.02
CA LEU A 104 -23.53 7.82 3.61
C LEU A 104 -22.85 8.72 4.64
N ASP A 105 -22.39 9.88 4.15
CA ASP A 105 -21.64 10.82 4.96
C ASP A 105 -22.56 11.75 5.74
N SER A 106 -22.45 11.73 7.06
CA SER A 106 -23.30 12.48 7.99
C SER A 106 -22.43 13.20 9.01
N ARG A 107 -22.80 14.45 9.32
CA ARG A 107 -22.04 15.27 10.28
C ARG A 107 -22.03 14.62 11.67
N PRO A 108 -20.88 14.57 12.38
CA PRO A 108 -20.77 14.00 13.72
C PRO A 108 -21.81 14.52 14.72
N GLU A 109 -22.17 15.81 14.62
CA GLU A 109 -23.15 16.45 15.50
C GLU A 109 -24.56 15.84 15.34
N VAL A 110 -24.94 15.53 14.10
CA VAL A 110 -26.24 14.91 13.78
C VAL A 110 -26.24 13.44 14.17
N LEU A 111 -25.12 12.75 13.95
CA LEU A 111 -24.94 11.37 14.40
C LEU A 111 -25.04 11.28 15.94
N ALA A 112 -24.36 12.17 16.66
CA ALA A 112 -24.43 12.23 18.11
C ALA A 112 -25.88 12.41 18.60
N GLN A 113 -26.68 13.25 17.92
CA GLN A 113 -28.09 13.43 18.23
C GLN A 113 -28.92 12.16 18.02
N ARG A 114 -28.73 11.46 16.89
CA ARG A 114 -29.44 10.21 16.57
C ARG A 114 -29.08 9.06 17.51
N LEU A 115 -27.86 9.08 18.05
CA LEU A 115 -27.30 7.99 18.85
C LEU A 115 -27.47 8.17 20.36
N ARG A 116 -28.05 9.29 20.85
CA ARG A 116 -28.21 9.57 22.30
C ARG A 116 -28.93 8.45 23.07
N HIS A 117 -29.80 7.70 22.40
CA HIS A 117 -30.61 6.64 22.99
C HIS A 117 -30.25 5.23 22.48
N SER A 118 -29.17 5.07 21.70
CA SER A 118 -28.78 3.77 21.13
C SER A 118 -27.91 2.97 22.10
N PRO A 119 -28.33 1.76 22.52
CA PRO A 119 -27.53 0.90 23.41
C PRO A 119 -26.25 0.37 22.73
N THR A 120 -26.26 0.19 21.42
CA THR A 120 -25.14 -0.34 20.62
C THR A 120 -23.96 0.63 20.53
N VAL A 121 -24.23 1.93 20.65
CA VAL A 121 -23.20 2.98 20.54
C VAL A 121 -22.60 3.33 21.90
N ARG A 122 -23.31 3.05 23.01
CA ARG A 122 -22.81 3.33 24.37
C ARG A 122 -21.38 2.81 24.63
N PRO A 123 -20.96 1.60 24.21
CA PRO A 123 -19.58 1.15 24.44
C PRO A 123 -18.50 1.97 23.70
N LEU A 124 -18.82 2.56 22.54
CA LEU A 124 -17.90 3.37 21.74
C LEU A 124 -17.79 4.83 22.23
N VAL A 125 -18.68 5.28 23.11
CA VAL A 125 -18.75 6.66 23.63
C VAL A 125 -18.89 6.77 25.14
N ALA A 126 -18.90 5.65 25.87
CA ALA A 126 -18.97 5.65 27.32
C ALA A 126 -17.78 6.40 27.92
N GLY A 127 -18.07 7.44 28.71
CA GLY A 127 -17.05 8.24 29.41
C GLY A 127 -16.33 9.31 28.58
N ARG A 128 -16.69 9.52 27.31
CA ARG A 128 -16.11 10.58 26.43
C ARG A 128 -17.18 11.53 25.89
N ASP A 129 -16.77 12.73 25.48
CA ASP A 129 -17.61 13.62 24.67
C ASP A 129 -18.02 12.89 23.37
N PRO A 130 -19.32 12.61 23.14
CA PRO A 130 -19.76 11.83 21.98
C PRO A 130 -19.41 12.44 20.63
N ILE A 131 -19.39 13.78 20.55
CA ILE A 131 -19.04 14.47 19.31
C ILE A 131 -17.55 14.28 19.03
N ARG A 132 -16.71 14.42 20.05
CA ARG A 132 -15.26 14.18 19.94
C ARG A 132 -14.95 12.76 19.49
N ALA A 133 -15.57 11.75 20.11
CA ALA A 133 -15.37 10.35 19.73
C ALA A 133 -15.79 10.07 18.27
N LEU A 134 -16.91 10.65 17.82
CA LEU A 134 -17.34 10.52 16.41
C LEU A 134 -16.40 11.24 15.44
N ARG A 135 -15.81 12.38 15.83
CA ARG A 135 -14.79 13.07 15.02
C ARG A 135 -13.52 12.25 14.92
N GLU A 136 -13.04 11.67 16.03
CA GLU A 136 -11.90 10.75 16.06
C GLU A 136 -12.15 9.53 15.14
N LEU A 137 -13.35 8.93 15.21
CA LEU A 137 -13.74 7.83 14.30
C LEU A 137 -13.82 8.26 12.83
N THR A 138 -14.32 9.47 12.56
CA THR A 138 -14.39 10.01 11.18
C THR A 138 -12.98 10.14 10.60
N ALA A 139 -12.05 10.73 11.38
CA ALA A 139 -10.67 10.88 10.96
C ALA A 139 -9.98 9.51 10.75
N ALA A 140 -10.14 8.59 11.71
CA ALA A 140 -9.52 7.26 11.64
C ALA A 140 -10.05 6.40 10.49
N ARG A 141 -11.31 6.59 10.08
CA ARG A 141 -11.96 5.79 9.02
C ARG A 141 -12.04 6.48 7.67
N GLY A 142 -11.70 7.77 7.59
CA GLY A 142 -11.86 8.60 6.40
C GLY A 142 -11.23 7.99 5.15
N ARG A 143 -10.03 7.41 5.29
CA ARG A 143 -9.30 6.76 4.18
C ARG A 143 -10.01 5.54 3.58
N PHE A 144 -10.79 4.82 4.39
CA PHE A 144 -11.53 3.64 3.96
C PHE A 144 -12.90 4.02 3.39
N TYR A 145 -13.57 5.01 3.97
CA TYR A 145 -14.83 5.53 3.44
C TYR A 145 -14.65 6.33 2.16
N GLY A 146 -13.52 7.05 2.01
CA GLY A 146 -13.20 7.83 0.82
C GLY A 146 -13.06 7.00 -0.47
N ALA A 147 -12.92 5.69 -0.35
CA ALA A 147 -12.92 4.77 -1.48
C ALA A 147 -14.30 4.61 -2.15
N ALA A 148 -15.38 4.95 -1.44
CA ALA A 148 -16.76 4.82 -1.90
C ALA A 148 -17.30 6.14 -2.46
N THR A 149 -18.37 6.04 -3.26
CA THR A 149 -19.10 7.23 -3.74
C THR A 149 -19.77 7.93 -2.57
N ARG A 150 -19.35 9.17 -2.30
CA ARG A 150 -19.83 9.96 -1.17
C ARG A 150 -21.20 10.57 -1.48
N ILE A 151 -22.18 10.28 -0.62
CA ILE A 151 -23.52 10.87 -0.67
C ILE A 151 -23.82 11.50 0.69
N ALA A 152 -24.33 12.73 0.67
CA ALA A 152 -24.72 13.42 1.89
C ALA A 152 -25.91 12.69 2.58
N GLY A 153 -25.65 11.99 3.68
CA GLY A 153 -26.63 11.22 4.44
C GLY A 153 -27.60 12.05 5.29
N MET A 154 -27.56 13.39 5.16
CA MET A 154 -28.51 14.29 5.80
C MET A 154 -29.65 14.73 4.89
N ALA A 155 -29.62 14.37 3.61
CA ALA A 155 -30.75 14.61 2.73
C ALA A 155 -31.95 13.73 3.11
N GLU A 156 -33.15 14.13 2.69
CA GLU A 156 -34.33 13.27 2.77
C GLU A 156 -34.03 11.89 2.15
N VAL A 157 -34.53 10.83 2.78
CA VAL A 157 -34.22 9.44 2.36
C VAL A 157 -34.49 9.22 0.87
N HIS A 158 -35.54 9.87 0.34
CA HIS A 158 -35.85 9.82 -1.08
C HIS A 158 -34.74 10.40 -1.96
N ALA A 159 -34.20 11.58 -1.62
CA ALA A 159 -33.10 12.20 -2.35
C ALA A 159 -31.80 11.39 -2.25
N VAL A 160 -31.54 10.75 -1.11
CA VAL A 160 -30.42 9.82 -0.96
C VAL A 160 -30.58 8.62 -1.89
N VAL A 161 -31.77 8.02 -1.95
CA VAL A 161 -32.06 6.89 -2.85
C VAL A 161 -31.87 7.27 -4.32
N GLU A 162 -32.34 8.45 -4.75
CA GLU A 162 -32.11 8.93 -6.12
C GLU A 162 -30.62 9.17 -6.43
N ALA A 163 -29.86 9.67 -5.45
CA ALA A 163 -28.42 9.83 -5.60
C ALA A 163 -27.70 8.49 -5.73
N VAL A 164 -28.16 7.45 -5.01
CA VAL A 164 -27.64 6.08 -5.15
C VAL A 164 -27.98 5.53 -6.55
N ASP A 165 -29.21 5.71 -7.03
CA ASP A 165 -29.60 5.27 -8.38
C ASP A 165 -28.68 5.86 -9.46
N ARG A 166 -28.35 7.15 -9.37
CA ARG A 166 -27.40 7.80 -10.29
C ARG A 166 -25.99 7.20 -10.17
N ALA A 167 -25.48 7.03 -8.95
CA ALA A 167 -24.16 6.45 -8.74
C ALA A 167 -24.04 5.03 -9.30
N VAL A 168 -25.09 4.22 -9.17
CA VAL A 168 -25.12 2.86 -9.75
C VAL A 168 -25.17 2.91 -11.28
N ALA A 169 -25.93 3.84 -11.86
CA ALA A 169 -26.00 4.01 -13.31
C ALA A 169 -24.64 4.44 -13.90
N ASP A 170 -23.91 5.33 -13.24
CA ASP A 170 -22.59 5.77 -13.65
C ASP A 170 -21.57 4.62 -13.61
N GLU A 171 -21.59 3.80 -12.55
CA GLU A 171 -20.74 2.60 -12.42
C GLU A 171 -21.10 1.50 -13.43
N ALA A 172 -22.38 1.36 -13.80
CA ALA A 172 -22.80 0.39 -14.81
C ALA A 172 -22.26 0.69 -16.21
N GLY A 173 -21.92 1.95 -16.50
CA GLY A 173 -21.30 2.39 -17.76
C GLY A 173 -19.75 2.44 -17.73
N GLY A 174 -19.12 2.30 -16.57
CA GLY A 174 -17.68 2.47 -16.37
C GLY A 174 -16.91 1.15 -16.23
N GLY A 175 -15.60 1.18 -16.52
CA GLY A 175 -14.70 0.04 -16.28
C GLY A 175 -14.67 -0.37 -14.81
N ARG A 176 -14.77 -1.69 -14.55
CA ARG A 176 -15.04 -2.35 -13.26
C ARG A 176 -13.93 -2.28 -12.19
N GLY A 177 -13.13 -1.24 -12.16
CA GLY A 177 -12.08 -1.08 -11.14
C GLY A 177 -12.68 -0.89 -9.75
N THR A 178 -12.08 -1.49 -8.72
CA THR A 178 -12.53 -1.39 -7.33
C THR A 178 -11.54 -0.55 -6.53
N THR A 179 -11.96 0.64 -6.09
CA THR A 179 -11.17 1.44 -5.14
C THR A 179 -11.32 0.85 -3.74
N LEU A 180 -10.20 0.59 -3.06
CA LEU A 180 -10.18 0.04 -1.69
C LEU A 180 -9.80 1.10 -0.67
N LEU A 181 -8.94 2.05 -1.02
CA LEU A 181 -8.52 3.12 -0.14
C LEU A 181 -8.35 4.40 -0.96
N ARG A 182 -8.79 5.53 -0.40
CA ARG A 182 -8.52 6.86 -0.96
C ARG A 182 -8.34 7.87 0.15
N ALA A 183 -7.20 8.55 0.17
CA ALA A 183 -6.90 9.60 1.14
C ALA A 183 -6.07 10.73 0.52
N ASP A 184 -6.38 11.96 0.91
CA ASP A 184 -5.52 13.11 0.66
C ASP A 184 -4.54 13.24 1.83
N THR A 185 -3.24 13.29 1.53
CA THR A 185 -2.16 13.35 2.52
C THR A 185 -1.20 14.50 2.20
N THR A 186 -0.21 14.75 3.05
CA THR A 186 0.88 15.70 2.76
C THR A 186 1.78 15.23 1.61
N LEU A 187 1.76 13.94 1.27
CA LEU A 187 2.54 13.32 0.20
C LEU A 187 1.78 13.29 -1.14
N GLY A 188 0.62 13.95 -1.21
CA GLY A 188 -0.33 13.85 -2.31
C GLY A 188 -1.47 12.89 -2.00
N ARG A 189 -2.33 12.67 -3.00
CA ARG A 189 -3.45 11.74 -2.91
C ARG A 189 -2.99 10.30 -3.06
N ILE A 190 -3.34 9.44 -2.13
CA ILE A 190 -3.06 8.00 -2.20
C ILE A 190 -4.36 7.27 -2.56
N VAL A 191 -4.31 6.47 -3.63
CA VAL A 191 -5.43 5.62 -4.04
C VAL A 191 -4.94 4.20 -4.21
N ILE A 192 -5.54 3.24 -3.50
CA ILE A 192 -5.23 1.80 -3.59
C ILE A 192 -6.47 1.08 -4.09
N GLY A 193 -6.33 0.18 -5.06
CA GLY A 193 -7.45 -0.58 -5.61
C GLY A 193 -7.05 -1.69 -6.57
N ASP A 194 -8.05 -2.31 -7.16
CA ASP A 194 -7.97 -3.44 -8.12
C ASP A 194 -8.54 -3.00 -9.47
N GLY A 195 -7.72 -2.94 -10.52
CA GLY A 195 -8.13 -2.50 -11.86
C GLY A 195 -8.51 -1.02 -11.94
N ILE A 196 -7.92 -0.17 -11.11
CA ILE A 196 -8.27 1.25 -10.97
C ILE A 196 -7.42 2.21 -11.80
N ALA A 197 -6.25 1.78 -12.31
CA ALA A 197 -5.24 2.69 -12.86
C ALA A 197 -5.78 3.63 -13.93
N GLY A 198 -6.47 3.08 -14.95
CA GLY A 198 -7.03 3.87 -16.06
C GLY A 198 -7.99 4.96 -15.58
N ARG A 199 -9.05 4.56 -14.87
CA ARG A 199 -10.10 5.47 -14.38
C ARG A 199 -9.55 6.52 -13.44
N VAL A 200 -8.77 6.12 -12.44
CA VAL A 200 -8.26 7.06 -11.43
C VAL A 200 -7.26 8.04 -12.03
N VAL A 201 -6.39 7.61 -12.94
CA VAL A 201 -5.49 8.55 -13.65
C VAL A 201 -6.30 9.57 -14.45
N ALA A 202 -7.34 9.13 -15.18
CA ALA A 202 -8.21 10.04 -15.91
C ALA A 202 -8.94 11.04 -14.98
N ASP A 203 -9.52 10.56 -13.88
CA ASP A 203 -10.18 11.41 -12.87
C ASP A 203 -9.21 12.47 -12.30
N GLU A 204 -7.98 12.08 -11.99
CA GLU A 204 -6.96 12.99 -11.46
C GLU A 204 -6.49 14.01 -12.49
N LEU A 205 -6.34 13.61 -13.76
CA LEU A 205 -6.02 14.54 -14.86
C LEU A 205 -7.13 15.58 -15.07
N VAL A 206 -8.39 15.16 -15.06
CA VAL A 206 -9.56 16.05 -15.15
C VAL A 206 -9.61 17.00 -13.94
N ARG A 207 -9.41 16.47 -12.72
CA ARG A 207 -9.36 17.27 -11.49
C ARG A 207 -8.28 18.35 -11.55
N LEU A 208 -7.15 18.05 -12.19
CA LEU A 208 -6.02 18.98 -12.36
C LEU A 208 -6.19 19.93 -13.56
N GLY A 209 -7.29 19.82 -14.31
CA GLY A 209 -7.55 20.66 -15.48
C GLY A 209 -6.60 20.39 -16.65
N SER A 210 -6.11 19.15 -16.75
CA SER A 210 -5.22 18.73 -17.85
C SER A 210 -6.00 18.63 -19.15
N SER A 211 -5.34 18.89 -20.29
CA SER A 211 -5.91 18.72 -21.63
C SER A 211 -5.39 17.47 -22.36
N ARG A 212 -4.34 16.85 -21.81
CA ARG A 212 -3.74 15.59 -22.25
C ARG A 212 -3.00 14.93 -21.08
N ALA A 213 -2.72 13.64 -21.21
CA ALA A 213 -1.83 12.89 -20.36
C ALA A 213 -0.45 12.78 -21.03
N ILE A 214 0.61 13.17 -20.32
CA ILE A 214 1.99 12.95 -20.78
C ILE A 214 2.56 11.79 -19.98
N VAL A 215 2.48 10.60 -20.55
CA VAL A 215 2.87 9.36 -19.89
C VAL A 215 4.37 9.14 -20.08
N VAL A 216 5.11 9.02 -18.97
CA VAL A 216 6.50 8.60 -18.94
C VAL A 216 6.53 7.16 -18.46
N THR A 217 7.00 6.23 -19.28
CA THR A 217 6.90 4.79 -19.02
C THR A 217 8.05 4.02 -19.68
N GLU A 218 8.09 2.71 -19.46
CA GLU A 218 9.00 1.78 -20.13
C GLU A 218 8.21 0.69 -20.86
N PRO A 219 8.78 0.01 -21.87
CA PRO A 219 8.04 -0.89 -22.76
C PRO A 219 7.21 -1.99 -22.06
N GLY A 220 7.72 -2.58 -20.98
CA GLY A 220 7.03 -3.64 -20.23
C GLY A 220 5.78 -3.13 -19.50
N ALA A 221 5.94 -2.05 -18.72
CA ALA A 221 4.84 -1.37 -18.04
C ALA A 221 3.80 -0.86 -19.04
N TRP A 222 4.23 -0.25 -20.15
CA TRP A 222 3.30 0.19 -21.18
C TRP A 222 2.52 -0.98 -21.80
N GLY A 223 3.18 -2.10 -22.07
CA GLY A 223 2.50 -3.32 -22.53
C GLY A 223 1.44 -3.85 -21.55
N ALA A 224 1.66 -3.69 -20.25
CA ALA A 224 0.76 -4.20 -19.21
C ALA A 224 -0.48 -3.32 -18.94
N VAL A 225 -0.38 -2.00 -19.13
CA VAL A 225 -1.46 -1.06 -18.74
C VAL A 225 -1.78 0.02 -19.77
N GLY A 226 -0.96 0.22 -20.80
CA GLY A 226 -1.08 1.32 -21.77
C GLY A 226 -2.44 1.39 -22.44
N GLY A 227 -2.92 0.27 -23.01
CA GLY A 227 -4.24 0.24 -23.66
C GLY A 227 -5.41 0.53 -22.71
N ARG A 228 -5.29 0.17 -21.43
CA ARG A 228 -6.30 0.49 -20.40
C ARG A 228 -6.27 1.97 -20.02
N LEU A 229 -5.08 2.56 -19.93
CA LEU A 229 -4.92 4.00 -19.71
C LEU A 229 -5.48 4.80 -20.89
N GLU A 230 -5.09 4.46 -22.13
CA GLU A 230 -5.57 5.14 -23.33
C GLU A 230 -7.09 5.12 -23.43
N ALA A 231 -7.72 3.95 -23.23
CA ALA A 231 -9.18 3.83 -23.26
C ALA A 231 -9.86 4.71 -22.20
N ALA A 232 -9.38 4.68 -20.96
CA ALA A 232 -9.98 5.47 -19.88
C ALA A 232 -9.77 6.99 -20.06
N ILE A 233 -8.58 7.40 -20.51
CA ILE A 233 -8.24 8.80 -20.76
C ILE A 233 -9.03 9.35 -21.96
N ALA A 234 -9.25 8.52 -23.00
CA ALA A 234 -10.08 8.88 -24.16
C ALA A 234 -11.54 9.10 -23.78
N VAL A 235 -12.11 8.29 -22.87
CA VAL A 235 -13.47 8.48 -22.33
C VAL A 235 -13.60 9.83 -21.62
N ALA A 236 -12.53 10.30 -20.96
CA ALA A 236 -12.48 11.63 -20.35
C ALA A 236 -12.25 12.78 -21.36
N GLY A 237 -12.17 12.49 -22.67
CA GLY A 237 -11.96 13.49 -23.72
C GLY A 237 -10.52 14.02 -23.79
N LEU A 238 -9.56 13.31 -23.21
CA LEU A 238 -8.14 13.70 -23.16
C LEU A 238 -7.31 12.90 -24.17
N ARG A 239 -6.19 13.47 -24.61
CA ARG A 239 -5.20 12.78 -25.48
C ARG A 239 -4.08 12.18 -24.65
N VAL A 240 -3.41 11.15 -25.19
CA VAL A 240 -2.23 10.53 -24.56
C VAL A 240 -1.00 10.79 -25.42
N GLU A 241 0.06 11.29 -24.81
CA GLU A 241 1.41 11.38 -25.37
C GLU A 241 2.32 10.46 -24.55
N VAL A 242 3.17 9.66 -25.21
CA VAL A 242 4.01 8.67 -24.51
C VAL A 242 5.49 8.97 -24.73
N ILE A 243 6.24 9.03 -23.64
CA ILE A 243 7.70 9.11 -23.61
C ILE A 243 8.24 7.80 -23.02
N LEU A 244 8.96 7.04 -23.84
CA LEU A 244 9.57 5.78 -23.42
C LEU A 244 10.97 6.01 -22.85
N LEU A 245 11.19 5.51 -21.64
CA LEU A 245 12.51 5.35 -21.02
C LEU A 245 12.99 3.91 -21.20
N PRO A 246 14.31 3.65 -21.05
CA PRO A 246 14.83 2.29 -20.93
C PRO A 246 14.20 1.53 -19.75
N GLN A 247 14.26 0.20 -19.79
CA GLN A 247 13.76 -0.64 -18.71
C GLN A 247 14.78 -0.76 -17.56
N GLY A 248 14.27 -0.84 -16.33
CA GLY A 248 15.08 -1.12 -15.13
C GLY A 248 16.09 -0.02 -14.82
N GLU A 249 17.22 -0.40 -14.20
CA GLU A 249 18.25 0.55 -13.75
C GLU A 249 18.87 1.36 -14.90
N ALA A 250 18.77 0.90 -16.15
CA ALA A 250 19.24 1.65 -17.31
C ALA A 250 18.51 3.00 -17.50
N ALA A 251 17.31 3.15 -16.92
CA ALA A 251 16.58 4.43 -16.91
C ALA A 251 17.23 5.48 -16.00
N LYS A 252 18.03 5.04 -15.02
CA LYS A 252 18.51 5.88 -13.91
C LYS A 252 19.81 6.62 -14.26
N THR A 253 19.81 7.36 -15.37
CA THR A 253 20.98 8.17 -15.76
C THR A 253 20.57 9.59 -16.15
N LEU A 254 21.47 10.56 -15.94
CA LEU A 254 21.25 11.95 -16.37
C LEU A 254 21.01 12.07 -17.89
N ALA A 255 21.67 11.23 -18.69
CA ALA A 255 21.50 11.21 -20.15
C ALA A 255 20.07 10.81 -20.56
N VAL A 256 19.47 9.84 -19.86
CA VAL A 256 18.07 9.45 -20.09
C VAL A 256 17.11 10.58 -19.72
N VAL A 257 17.34 11.25 -18.59
CA VAL A 257 16.52 12.40 -18.16
C VAL A 257 16.65 13.57 -19.14
N GLU A 258 17.85 13.83 -19.66
CA GLU A 258 18.07 14.83 -20.72
C GLU A 258 17.28 14.48 -21.99
N GLY A 259 17.35 13.22 -22.42
CA GLY A 259 16.59 12.73 -23.58
C GLY A 259 15.08 12.93 -23.40
N ALA A 260 14.54 12.55 -22.24
CA ALA A 260 13.14 12.75 -21.91
C ALA A 260 12.75 14.24 -21.86
N ALA A 261 13.61 15.11 -21.31
CA ALA A 261 13.39 16.55 -21.30
C ALA A 261 13.38 17.15 -22.72
N ARG A 262 14.19 16.61 -23.65
CA ARG A 262 14.14 16.99 -25.07
C ARG A 262 12.80 16.61 -25.70
N GLU A 263 12.23 15.46 -25.36
CA GLU A 263 10.87 15.10 -25.81
C GLU A 263 9.80 16.04 -25.24
N LEU A 264 9.87 16.38 -23.95
CA LEU A 264 8.97 17.38 -23.35
C LEU A 264 9.07 18.74 -24.07
N ALA A 265 10.27 19.15 -24.47
CA ALA A 265 10.47 20.37 -25.25
C ALA A 265 9.83 20.30 -26.64
N ARG A 266 9.96 19.17 -27.35
CA ARG A 266 9.31 18.96 -28.67
C ARG A 266 7.79 18.95 -28.57
N LEU A 267 7.25 18.33 -27.53
CA LEU A 267 5.82 18.31 -27.21
C LEU A 267 5.30 19.65 -26.66
N ARG A 268 6.19 20.63 -26.42
CA ARG A 268 5.90 21.95 -25.84
C ARG A 268 5.18 21.86 -24.51
N VAL A 269 5.67 21.00 -23.63
CA VAL A 269 5.04 20.76 -22.33
C VAL A 269 5.15 21.98 -21.42
N GLU A 270 4.00 22.46 -20.92
CA GLU A 270 3.92 23.66 -20.10
C GLU A 270 3.89 23.36 -18.58
N ARG A 271 4.09 24.40 -17.76
CA ARG A 271 4.25 24.26 -16.29
C ARG A 271 3.04 23.66 -15.57
N ARG A 272 1.84 23.79 -16.15
CA ARG A 272 0.59 23.28 -15.54
C ARG A 272 0.23 21.86 -15.99
N GLU A 273 0.94 21.32 -16.99
CA GLU A 273 0.67 19.98 -17.47
C GLU A 273 1.23 18.92 -16.51
N VAL A 274 0.56 17.78 -16.47
CA VAL A 274 0.82 16.71 -15.50
C VAL A 274 1.56 15.58 -16.19
N LEU A 275 2.72 15.18 -15.65
CA LEU A 275 3.39 13.95 -16.06
C LEU A 275 2.76 12.75 -15.36
N VAL A 276 2.61 11.62 -16.05
CA VAL A 276 2.12 10.36 -15.47
C VAL A 276 3.24 9.32 -15.57
N ALA A 277 3.89 9.02 -14.45
CA ALA A 277 4.95 8.03 -14.37
C ALA A 277 4.35 6.62 -14.17
N VAL A 278 4.50 5.74 -15.16
CA VAL A 278 3.88 4.40 -15.16
C VAL A 278 4.95 3.32 -15.23
N GLY A 279 5.31 2.72 -14.10
CA GLY A 279 6.34 1.68 -14.03
C GLY A 279 6.76 1.33 -12.60
N GLY A 280 7.85 0.57 -12.46
CA GLY A 280 8.45 0.27 -11.15
C GLY A 280 9.30 1.41 -10.60
N GLY A 281 9.96 1.19 -9.46
CA GLY A 281 10.80 2.21 -8.78
C GLY A 281 11.92 2.77 -9.67
N ALA A 282 12.57 1.90 -10.46
CA ALA A 282 13.63 2.32 -11.38
C ALA A 282 13.17 3.30 -12.48
N LEU A 283 11.86 3.30 -12.81
CA LEU A 283 11.26 4.31 -13.68
C LEU A 283 10.74 5.52 -12.87
N GLY A 284 10.09 5.25 -11.74
CA GLY A 284 9.50 6.29 -10.88
C GLY A 284 10.52 7.36 -10.46
N ASP A 285 11.74 6.94 -10.11
CA ASP A 285 12.82 7.84 -9.70
C ASP A 285 13.23 8.84 -10.80
N PRO A 286 13.65 8.43 -12.01
CA PRO A 286 14.01 9.36 -13.07
C PRO A 286 12.81 10.15 -13.61
N ALA A 287 11.60 9.57 -13.66
CA ALA A 287 10.39 10.28 -14.08
C ALA A 287 10.00 11.38 -13.08
N GLY A 288 10.10 11.10 -11.77
CA GLY A 288 9.92 12.09 -10.73
C GLY A 288 10.99 13.19 -10.76
N PHE A 289 12.24 12.84 -11.07
CA PHE A 289 13.33 13.82 -11.18
C PHE A 289 13.17 14.70 -12.43
N LEU A 290 12.70 14.11 -13.54
CA LEU A 290 12.27 14.85 -14.72
C LEU A 290 11.15 15.84 -14.37
N ALA A 291 10.13 15.42 -13.61
CA ALA A 291 9.05 16.30 -13.16
C ALA A 291 9.56 17.43 -12.23
N ALA A 292 10.53 17.13 -11.36
CA ALA A 292 11.12 18.09 -10.43
C ALA A 292 11.93 19.19 -11.15
N THR A 293 12.61 18.81 -12.24
CA THR A 293 13.56 19.68 -12.93
C THR A 293 12.98 20.38 -14.16
N TRP A 294 12.03 19.73 -14.87
CA TRP A 294 11.35 20.33 -16.02
C TRP A 294 10.62 21.60 -15.61
N LEU A 295 10.95 22.72 -16.26
CA LEU A 295 10.41 24.07 -15.95
C LEU A 295 10.52 24.48 -14.46
N ARG A 296 11.47 23.87 -13.73
CA ARG A 296 11.69 24.00 -12.28
C ARG A 296 10.57 23.42 -11.41
N GLY A 297 9.87 22.41 -11.91
CA GLY A 297 8.83 21.69 -11.20
C GLY A 297 7.50 21.72 -11.94
N VAL A 298 7.00 20.53 -12.27
CA VAL A 298 5.64 20.29 -12.77
C VAL A 298 4.94 19.22 -11.92
N PRO A 299 3.60 19.24 -11.84
CA PRO A 299 2.86 18.18 -11.16
C PRO A 299 3.08 16.83 -11.85
N PHE A 300 3.07 15.75 -11.08
CA PHE A 300 3.10 14.41 -11.62
C PHE A 300 2.26 13.42 -10.81
N ILE A 301 1.84 12.35 -11.46
CA ILE A 301 1.12 11.21 -10.89
C ILE A 301 2.04 9.99 -10.99
N GLN A 302 2.16 9.20 -9.91
CA GLN A 302 2.81 7.90 -9.96
C GLN A 302 1.80 6.76 -10.09
N VAL A 303 2.07 5.83 -10.99
CA VAL A 303 1.32 4.57 -11.18
C VAL A 303 2.32 3.41 -11.05
N PRO A 304 2.64 2.99 -9.81
CA PRO A 304 3.61 1.92 -9.56
C PRO A 304 3.13 0.55 -10.07
N THR A 305 3.94 -0.11 -10.89
CA THR A 305 3.61 -1.42 -11.51
C THR A 305 4.34 -2.62 -10.89
N THR A 306 5.27 -2.38 -9.96
CA THR A 306 5.99 -3.45 -9.24
C THR A 306 5.62 -3.46 -7.77
N LEU A 307 5.68 -4.63 -7.13
CA LEU A 307 5.28 -4.76 -5.72
C LEU A 307 6.14 -3.87 -4.82
N VAL A 308 7.45 -3.84 -5.03
CA VAL A 308 8.37 -2.95 -4.29
C VAL A 308 8.01 -1.47 -4.46
N ALA A 309 7.57 -1.05 -5.65
CA ALA A 309 7.14 0.34 -5.85
C ALA A 309 5.83 0.63 -5.12
N GLN A 310 4.88 -0.30 -5.14
CA GLN A 310 3.58 -0.14 -4.48
C GLN A 310 3.66 -0.11 -2.95
N VAL A 311 4.64 -0.79 -2.36
CA VAL A 311 4.81 -0.83 -0.89
C VAL A 311 5.89 0.09 -0.36
N ASP A 312 6.82 0.51 -1.22
CA ASP A 312 7.99 1.25 -0.82
C ASP A 312 8.31 2.41 -1.78
N SER A 313 9.00 2.18 -2.90
CA SER A 313 9.74 3.26 -3.59
C SER A 313 8.90 4.38 -4.21
N SER A 314 7.61 4.16 -4.50
CA SER A 314 6.73 5.24 -4.99
C SER A 314 6.31 6.25 -3.91
N ILE A 315 6.48 5.89 -2.62
CA ILE A 315 6.00 6.66 -1.47
C ILE A 315 7.22 7.31 -0.81
N GLY A 316 7.30 8.64 -0.86
CA GLY A 316 8.41 9.36 -0.21
C GLY A 316 8.87 10.65 -0.91
N GLY A 317 8.50 10.85 -2.17
CA GLY A 317 8.94 12.00 -2.96
C GLY A 317 10.44 12.04 -3.26
N LYS A 318 11.20 10.99 -2.92
CA LYS A 318 12.59 10.86 -3.32
C LYS A 318 12.63 10.50 -4.79
N THR A 319 13.32 11.30 -5.58
CA THR A 319 13.47 11.11 -7.02
C THR A 319 14.92 11.32 -7.39
N GLY A 320 15.42 10.62 -8.41
CA GLY A 320 16.82 10.76 -8.78
C GLY A 320 17.32 9.77 -9.81
N VAL A 321 18.62 9.84 -10.05
CA VAL A 321 19.38 9.00 -10.97
C VAL A 321 20.69 8.59 -10.33
N ASP A 322 21.29 7.56 -10.90
CA ASP A 322 22.58 7.03 -10.47
C ASP A 322 23.72 7.76 -11.19
N LEU A 323 24.87 7.79 -10.53
CA LEU A 323 26.16 8.16 -11.10
C LEU A 323 27.07 6.92 -11.12
N PRO A 324 28.14 6.90 -11.94
CA PRO A 324 29.16 5.85 -11.86
C PRO A 324 29.73 5.66 -10.44
N GLU A 325 29.77 6.73 -9.65
CA GLU A 325 30.26 6.74 -8.26
C GLU A 325 29.25 6.21 -7.24
N GLY A 326 27.96 6.09 -7.59
CA GLY A 326 26.96 5.55 -6.67
C GLY A 326 25.51 5.79 -7.07
N LYS A 327 24.62 5.00 -6.43
CA LYS A 327 23.18 5.05 -6.66
C LYS A 327 22.52 6.29 -6.03
N ASN A 328 21.52 6.84 -6.71
CA ASN A 328 20.65 7.92 -6.24
C ASN A 328 21.37 9.18 -5.75
N LEU A 329 22.62 9.43 -6.19
CA LEU A 329 23.43 10.56 -5.71
C LEU A 329 22.94 11.92 -6.22
N VAL A 330 22.27 11.94 -7.37
CA VAL A 330 21.71 13.17 -7.97
C VAL A 330 20.20 13.03 -8.02
N GLY A 331 19.49 13.97 -7.40
CA GLY A 331 18.05 13.88 -7.27
C GLY A 331 17.39 15.10 -6.64
N ALA A 332 16.10 14.96 -6.36
CA ALA A 332 15.28 15.97 -5.69
C ALA A 332 14.22 15.32 -4.80
N PHE A 333 13.84 16.03 -3.74
CA PHE A 333 12.58 15.75 -3.04
C PHE A 333 11.45 16.47 -3.78
N HIS A 334 10.60 15.71 -4.49
CA HIS A 334 9.47 16.20 -5.28
C HIS A 334 8.26 15.28 -5.09
N GLN A 335 7.24 15.75 -4.38
CA GLN A 335 6.06 14.95 -4.07
C GLN A 335 5.13 14.82 -5.28
N PRO A 336 4.60 13.62 -5.56
CA PRO A 336 3.55 13.45 -6.55
C PRO A 336 2.26 14.12 -6.10
N THR A 337 1.44 14.53 -7.05
CA THR A 337 0.08 15.00 -6.78
C THR A 337 -0.85 13.85 -6.44
N ALA A 338 -0.60 12.67 -7.03
CA ALA A 338 -1.28 11.43 -6.67
C ALA A 338 -0.39 10.20 -6.87
N ILE A 339 -0.58 9.17 -6.04
CA ILE A 339 -0.01 7.83 -6.18
C ILE A 339 -1.18 6.86 -6.34
N VAL A 340 -1.25 6.22 -7.51
CA VAL A 340 -2.33 5.31 -7.91
C VAL A 340 -1.81 3.88 -7.90
N ILE A 341 -2.07 3.18 -6.80
CA ILE A 341 -1.62 1.81 -6.55
C ILE A 341 -2.71 0.86 -7.02
N ASP A 342 -2.48 0.23 -8.17
CA ASP A 342 -3.37 -0.78 -8.74
C ASP A 342 -2.77 -2.17 -8.58
N VAL A 343 -3.34 -2.98 -7.69
CA VAL A 343 -2.83 -4.32 -7.35
C VAL A 343 -2.97 -5.31 -8.50
N ASP A 344 -3.88 -5.07 -9.46
CA ASP A 344 -4.05 -5.90 -10.65
C ASP A 344 -2.80 -5.87 -11.55
N LEU A 345 -2.04 -4.76 -11.52
CA LEU A 345 -0.80 -4.64 -12.30
C LEU A 345 0.27 -5.65 -11.87
N LEU A 346 0.17 -6.16 -10.64
CA LEU A 346 1.07 -7.20 -10.13
C LEU A 346 0.79 -8.57 -10.74
N ALA A 347 -0.30 -8.78 -11.46
CA ALA A 347 -0.58 -10.07 -12.12
C ALA A 347 0.49 -10.46 -13.14
N THR A 348 1.12 -9.46 -13.78
CA THR A 348 2.16 -9.66 -14.80
C THR A 348 3.58 -9.63 -14.24
N LEU A 349 3.75 -9.36 -12.93
CA LEU A 349 5.06 -9.21 -12.31
C LEU A 349 5.78 -10.57 -12.24
N PRO A 350 7.04 -10.66 -12.71
CA PRO A 350 7.83 -11.89 -12.59
C PRO A 350 7.92 -12.36 -11.14
N GLU A 351 7.88 -13.67 -10.94
CA GLU A 351 7.87 -14.29 -9.60
C GLU A 351 9.04 -13.83 -8.74
N ARG A 352 10.26 -13.72 -9.32
CA ARG A 352 11.44 -13.25 -8.58
C ARG A 352 11.26 -11.82 -8.07
N GLU A 353 10.74 -10.91 -8.88
CA GLU A 353 10.53 -9.50 -8.49
C GLU A 353 9.44 -9.39 -7.41
N ARG A 354 8.39 -10.20 -7.51
CA ARG A 354 7.35 -10.32 -6.48
C ARG A 354 7.93 -10.84 -5.17
N ARG A 355 8.68 -11.93 -5.23
CA ARG A 355 9.31 -12.56 -4.07
C ARG A 355 10.29 -11.63 -3.39
N ALA A 356 11.18 -11.00 -4.15
CA ALA A 356 12.16 -10.04 -3.64
C ALA A 356 11.47 -8.93 -2.82
N ALA A 357 10.38 -8.34 -3.34
CA ALA A 357 9.65 -7.28 -2.65
C ALA A 357 9.03 -7.72 -1.30
N LEU A 358 8.83 -9.02 -1.05
CA LEU A 358 8.36 -9.51 0.25
C LEU A 358 9.40 -9.35 1.36
N GLY A 359 10.69 -9.14 1.04
CA GLY A 359 11.70 -8.76 2.03
C GLY A 359 11.34 -7.44 2.73
N GLU A 360 10.78 -6.48 1.99
CA GLU A 360 10.27 -5.22 2.54
C GLU A 360 9.02 -5.46 3.39
N ALA A 361 8.12 -6.36 2.97
CA ALA A 361 6.94 -6.69 3.75
C ALA A 361 7.33 -7.33 5.10
N VAL A 362 8.31 -8.24 5.12
CA VAL A 362 8.83 -8.84 6.35
C VAL A 362 9.52 -7.78 7.23
N LYS A 363 10.26 -6.83 6.64
CA LYS A 363 10.80 -5.67 7.38
C LYS A 363 9.69 -4.89 8.07
N MET A 364 8.63 -4.54 7.35
CA MET A 364 7.50 -3.78 7.91
C MET A 364 6.81 -4.55 9.03
N ALA A 365 6.65 -5.87 8.89
CA ALA A 365 6.14 -6.71 9.97
C ALA A 365 7.06 -6.66 11.19
N ALA A 366 8.37 -6.84 10.99
CA ALA A 366 9.39 -6.83 12.05
C ALA A 366 9.42 -5.51 12.83
N LEU A 367 9.07 -4.39 12.20
CA LEU A 367 8.95 -3.07 12.83
C LEU A 367 7.72 -2.89 13.75
N GLY A 368 6.83 -3.88 13.85
CA GLY A 368 5.73 -3.90 14.83
C GLY A 368 4.34 -4.24 14.27
N ASP A 369 4.20 -4.59 12.99
CA ASP A 369 2.91 -5.01 12.43
C ASP A 369 2.69 -6.53 12.60
N GLU A 370 2.12 -6.90 13.75
CA GLU A 370 1.78 -8.29 14.10
C GLU A 370 0.82 -8.96 13.12
N ARG A 371 -0.09 -8.17 12.55
CA ARG A 371 -1.08 -8.70 11.62
C ARG A 371 -0.48 -8.93 10.24
N LEU A 372 0.49 -8.11 9.82
CA LEU A 372 1.28 -8.39 8.63
C LEU A 372 2.15 -9.64 8.82
N PHE A 373 2.68 -9.89 10.03
CA PHE A 373 3.34 -11.17 10.33
C PHE A 373 2.42 -12.36 10.13
N GLU A 374 1.23 -12.35 10.74
CA GLU A 374 0.25 -13.42 10.57
C GLU A 374 -0.09 -13.67 9.09
N LEU A 375 -0.23 -12.58 8.32
CA LEU A 375 -0.47 -12.68 6.89
C LEU A 375 0.69 -13.35 6.16
N LEU A 376 1.94 -12.95 6.44
CA LEU A 376 3.12 -13.56 5.82
C LEU A 376 3.33 -15.02 6.25
N GLU A 377 3.05 -15.36 7.51
CA GLU A 377 3.13 -16.73 8.01
C GLU A 377 2.08 -17.65 7.36
N THR A 378 0.87 -17.14 7.13
CA THR A 378 -0.25 -17.96 6.62
C THR A 378 -0.39 -17.94 5.10
N ARG A 379 0.03 -16.85 4.45
CA ARG A 379 -0.15 -16.61 3.00
C ARG A 379 1.14 -16.27 2.27
N GLY A 380 2.29 -16.16 2.94
CA GLY A 380 3.56 -15.73 2.35
C GLY A 380 4.00 -16.57 1.15
N ALA A 381 3.90 -17.89 1.24
CA ALA A 381 4.24 -18.77 0.12
C ALA A 381 3.34 -18.55 -1.11
N ALA A 382 2.03 -18.40 -0.88
CA ALA A 382 1.06 -18.12 -1.94
C ALA A 382 1.30 -16.72 -2.57
N LEU A 383 1.61 -15.72 -1.74
CA LEU A 383 1.97 -14.38 -2.18
C LEU A 383 3.28 -14.37 -2.98
N ALA A 384 4.28 -15.13 -2.56
CA ALA A 384 5.57 -15.26 -3.26
C ALA A 384 5.41 -15.93 -4.62
N ALA A 385 4.58 -16.97 -4.70
CA ALA A 385 4.29 -17.69 -5.93
C ALA A 385 3.34 -16.95 -6.89
N GLY A 386 2.70 -15.86 -6.43
CA GLY A 386 1.68 -15.16 -7.23
C GLY A 386 0.39 -15.97 -7.40
N ASP A 387 0.04 -16.79 -6.40
CA ASP A 387 -1.15 -17.64 -6.42
C ASP A 387 -2.43 -16.80 -6.56
N ALA A 388 -3.29 -17.18 -7.50
CA ALA A 388 -4.59 -16.56 -7.74
C ALA A 388 -5.49 -16.57 -6.49
N ALA A 389 -5.34 -17.55 -5.59
CA ALA A 389 -6.09 -17.63 -4.34
C ALA A 389 -5.77 -16.45 -3.39
N ALA A 390 -4.51 -16.02 -3.34
CA ALA A 390 -4.08 -14.87 -2.52
C ALA A 390 -4.58 -13.52 -3.07
N VAL A 391 -4.85 -13.45 -4.38
CA VAL A 391 -5.54 -12.32 -4.99
C VAL A 391 -7.04 -12.41 -4.71
N ALA A 392 -7.64 -13.58 -4.94
CA ALA A 392 -9.08 -13.79 -4.81
C ALA A 392 -9.61 -13.49 -3.40
N ASP A 393 -8.86 -13.85 -2.35
CA ASP A 393 -9.26 -13.61 -0.96
C ASP A 393 -8.86 -12.24 -0.40
N GLY A 394 -8.16 -11.42 -1.20
CA GLY A 394 -7.73 -10.06 -0.82
C GLY A 394 -6.43 -10.00 -0.02
N SER A 395 -5.69 -11.12 0.14
CA SER A 395 -4.42 -11.14 0.86
C SER A 395 -3.36 -10.23 0.23
N LEU A 396 -3.28 -10.19 -1.11
CA LEU A 396 -2.34 -9.29 -1.80
C LEU A 396 -2.68 -7.82 -1.54
N ALA A 397 -3.96 -7.46 -1.59
CA ALA A 397 -4.41 -6.11 -1.29
C ALA A 397 -4.17 -5.72 0.18
N GLU A 398 -4.36 -6.65 1.12
CA GLU A 398 -4.03 -6.43 2.55
C GLU A 398 -2.53 -6.14 2.72
N LEU A 399 -1.66 -6.92 2.08
CA LEU A 399 -0.20 -6.71 2.15
C LEU A 399 0.20 -5.35 1.60
N VAL A 400 -0.29 -5.00 0.40
CA VAL A 400 0.04 -3.74 -0.27
C VAL A 400 -0.43 -2.55 0.56
N GLU A 401 -1.66 -2.59 1.06
CA GLU A 401 -2.20 -1.52 1.90
C GLU A 401 -1.41 -1.35 3.20
N ARG A 402 -1.15 -2.43 3.94
CA ARG A 402 -0.44 -2.35 5.21
C ARG A 402 0.95 -1.75 5.05
N CYS A 403 1.72 -2.27 4.10
CA CYS A 403 3.08 -1.80 3.87
C CYS A 403 3.09 -0.36 3.33
N GLY A 404 2.31 -0.09 2.29
CA GLY A 404 2.26 1.23 1.67
C GLY A 404 1.75 2.30 2.63
N TRP A 405 0.68 2.00 3.39
CA TRP A 405 0.13 2.96 4.33
C TRP A 405 1.05 3.20 5.55
N ALA A 406 1.71 2.16 6.08
CA ALA A 406 2.72 2.35 7.11
C ALA A 406 3.86 3.25 6.63
N LYS A 407 4.26 3.13 5.36
CA LYS A 407 5.25 4.05 4.78
C LYS A 407 4.72 5.48 4.65
N VAL A 408 3.46 5.66 4.26
CA VAL A 408 2.80 6.98 4.24
C VAL A 408 2.85 7.62 5.63
N GLU A 409 2.55 6.86 6.69
CA GLU A 409 2.58 7.37 8.08
C GLU A 409 3.99 7.79 8.52
N VAL A 410 5.00 6.96 8.24
CA VAL A 410 6.40 7.29 8.58
C VAL A 410 6.92 8.51 7.80
N VAL A 411 6.66 8.58 6.50
CA VAL A 411 7.14 9.70 5.67
C VAL A 411 6.37 10.98 6.00
N ALA A 412 5.06 10.91 6.23
CA ALA A 412 4.29 12.10 6.61
C ALA A 412 4.73 12.70 7.95
N ALA A 413 5.24 11.86 8.87
CA ALA A 413 5.81 12.31 10.13
C ALA A 413 7.23 12.90 10.00
N ASP A 414 8.00 12.50 8.98
CA ASP A 414 9.39 12.92 8.77
C ASP A 414 9.78 12.96 7.28
N GLU A 415 9.24 13.93 6.55
CA GLU A 415 9.35 14.02 5.09
C GLU A 415 10.81 14.15 4.61
N ARG A 416 11.64 14.89 5.36
CA ARG A 416 13.03 15.23 5.01
C ARG A 416 14.10 14.43 5.77
N GLU A 417 13.73 13.32 6.41
CA GLU A 417 14.66 12.40 7.10
C GLU A 417 15.46 13.03 8.24
N SER A 418 14.77 13.81 9.07
CA SER A 418 15.31 14.51 10.24
C SER A 418 15.52 13.59 11.45
N GLY A 419 14.86 12.42 11.52
CA GLY A 419 15.08 11.46 12.61
C GLY A 419 14.21 10.20 12.60
N GLY A 420 12.89 10.32 12.44
CA GLY A 420 11.93 9.21 12.60
C GLY A 420 11.99 8.16 11.48
N ARG A 421 12.42 8.57 10.27
CA ARG A 421 12.54 7.67 9.12
C ARG A 421 13.64 6.61 9.26
N ILE A 422 14.51 6.72 10.26
CA ILE A 422 15.59 5.76 10.49
C ILE A 422 15.07 4.33 10.70
N ALA A 423 13.87 4.15 11.27
CA ALA A 423 13.24 2.85 11.46
C ALA A 423 13.18 2.02 10.17
N LEU A 424 12.94 2.67 9.02
CA LEU A 424 12.83 1.99 7.72
C LEU A 424 14.16 1.42 7.23
N ASN A 425 15.29 1.74 7.87
CA ASN A 425 16.60 1.17 7.60
C ASN A 425 16.84 -0.18 8.29
N LEU A 426 15.83 -0.75 8.97
CA LEU A 426 15.92 -2.13 9.47
C LEU A 426 16.33 -3.08 8.33
N GLY A 427 17.40 -3.84 8.55
CA GLY A 427 18.01 -4.72 7.55
C GLY A 427 18.82 -4.03 6.45
N HIS A 428 18.80 -2.70 6.32
CA HIS A 428 19.43 -2.01 5.18
C HIS A 428 20.95 -1.88 5.34
N SER A 429 21.49 -1.82 6.56
CA SER A 429 22.93 -1.63 6.76
C SER A 429 23.77 -2.74 6.14
N LEU A 430 23.57 -3.99 6.58
CA LEU A 430 24.23 -5.15 5.97
C LEU A 430 23.60 -5.54 4.64
N GLY A 431 22.30 -5.28 4.45
CA GLY A 431 21.62 -5.50 3.17
C GLY A 431 22.31 -4.74 2.02
N HIS A 432 22.52 -3.44 2.15
CA HIS A 432 23.25 -2.65 1.14
C HIS A 432 24.69 -3.12 0.96
N ALA A 433 25.36 -3.56 2.03
CA ALA A 433 26.71 -4.10 1.93
C ALA A 433 26.75 -5.40 1.10
N PHE A 434 25.77 -6.29 1.28
CA PHE A 434 25.63 -7.50 0.45
C PHE A 434 25.24 -7.18 -1.00
N GLU A 435 24.32 -6.22 -1.20
CA GLU A 435 23.90 -5.79 -2.54
C GLU A 435 25.08 -5.19 -3.33
N ALA A 436 25.89 -4.36 -2.68
CA ALA A 436 27.08 -3.75 -3.27
C ALA A 436 28.18 -4.79 -3.55
N ALA A 437 28.37 -5.77 -2.66
CA ALA A 437 29.33 -6.85 -2.86
C ALA A 437 29.00 -7.72 -4.08
N GLY A 438 27.72 -7.86 -4.43
CA GLY A 438 27.24 -8.51 -5.66
C GLY A 438 27.13 -7.57 -6.87
N GLU A 439 27.79 -6.40 -6.82
CA GLU A 439 27.76 -5.35 -7.85
C GLU A 439 26.35 -4.94 -8.31
N TYR A 440 25.34 -5.06 -7.44
CA TYR A 440 23.92 -4.81 -7.75
C TYR A 440 23.34 -5.68 -8.88
N ARG A 441 23.99 -6.80 -9.22
CA ARG A 441 23.54 -7.73 -10.27
C ARG A 441 22.91 -8.99 -9.70
N ASP A 442 23.52 -9.50 -8.63
CA ASP A 442 23.18 -10.81 -8.07
C ASP A 442 21.89 -10.78 -7.26
N LEU A 443 21.78 -9.82 -6.34
CA LEU A 443 20.64 -9.65 -5.45
C LEU A 443 19.73 -8.53 -5.93
N ARG A 444 18.43 -8.78 -5.88
CA ARG A 444 17.43 -7.70 -5.85
C ARG A 444 17.44 -7.04 -4.47
N HIS A 445 17.04 -5.78 -4.42
CA HIS A 445 17.03 -4.99 -3.19
C HIS A 445 16.37 -5.73 -2.01
N GLY A 446 15.15 -6.24 -2.19
CA GLY A 446 14.46 -6.95 -1.12
C GLY A 446 15.06 -8.33 -0.77
N GLU A 447 15.80 -8.98 -1.68
CA GLU A 447 16.62 -10.16 -1.35
C GLU A 447 17.78 -9.77 -0.42
N ALA A 448 18.43 -8.64 -0.70
CA ALA A 448 19.49 -8.11 0.15
C ALA A 448 18.97 -7.66 1.53
N VAL A 449 17.79 -7.01 1.57
CA VAL A 449 17.10 -6.66 2.83
C VAL A 449 16.80 -7.92 3.64
N ALA A 450 16.40 -9.04 3.03
CA ALA A 450 16.18 -10.29 3.75
C ALA A 450 17.44 -10.80 4.48
N PHE A 451 18.62 -10.77 3.83
CA PHE A 451 19.88 -11.10 4.50
C PHE A 451 20.22 -10.12 5.62
N GLY A 452 19.99 -8.84 5.39
CA GLY A 452 20.18 -7.81 6.39
C GLY A 452 19.23 -7.95 7.59
N LEU A 453 17.99 -8.41 7.40
CA LEU A 453 17.04 -8.71 8.47
C LEU A 453 17.54 -9.87 9.34
N ARG A 454 18.03 -10.95 8.72
CA ARG A 454 18.66 -12.06 9.47
C ARG A 454 19.84 -11.57 10.29
N ALA A 455 20.68 -10.72 9.71
CA ALA A 455 21.80 -10.12 10.43
C ALA A 455 21.34 -9.24 11.61
N ALA A 456 20.35 -8.37 11.39
CA ALA A 456 19.80 -7.51 12.43
C ALA A 456 19.19 -8.32 13.58
N CYS A 457 18.48 -9.41 13.29
CA CYS A 457 17.98 -10.33 14.31
C CYS A 457 19.11 -11.00 15.10
N ARG A 458 20.17 -11.49 14.45
CA ARG A 458 21.33 -12.11 15.12
C ARG A 458 22.06 -11.13 16.04
N ILE A 459 22.31 -9.90 15.56
CA ILE A 459 22.90 -8.82 16.37
C ILE A 459 21.98 -8.49 17.55
N GLY A 460 20.67 -8.36 17.29
CA GLY A 460 19.68 -8.03 18.30
C GLY A 460 19.57 -9.09 19.40
N VAL A 461 19.63 -10.37 19.05
CA VAL A 461 19.67 -11.47 20.04
C VAL A 461 20.96 -11.41 20.85
N ALA A 462 22.12 -11.28 20.19
CA ALA A 462 23.42 -11.22 20.87
C ALA A 462 23.55 -10.03 21.83
N THR A 463 22.85 -8.93 21.55
CA THR A 463 22.85 -7.70 22.37
C THR A 463 21.68 -7.62 23.36
N GLY A 464 20.85 -8.67 23.47
CA GLY A 464 19.70 -8.73 24.38
C GLY A 464 18.51 -7.84 24.01
N VAL A 465 18.50 -7.29 22.80
CA VAL A 465 17.46 -6.38 22.28
C VAL A 465 16.30 -7.14 21.65
N THR A 466 16.62 -8.13 20.81
CA THR A 466 15.63 -8.93 20.08
C THR A 466 15.39 -10.22 20.85
N PRO A 467 14.16 -10.48 21.33
CA PRO A 467 13.85 -11.77 21.93
C PRO A 467 14.08 -12.93 20.94
N PRO A 468 14.63 -14.08 21.36
CA PRO A 468 14.90 -15.21 20.46
C PRO A 468 13.67 -15.69 19.69
N GLU A 469 12.50 -15.71 20.31
CA GLU A 469 11.22 -16.07 19.70
C GLU A 469 10.80 -15.11 18.59
N ARG A 470 11.12 -13.82 18.75
CA ARG A 470 10.87 -12.79 17.73
C ARG A 470 11.80 -12.97 16.55
N ALA A 471 13.09 -13.20 16.80
CA ALA A 471 14.07 -13.50 15.76
C ALA A 471 13.66 -14.74 14.95
N ALA A 472 13.30 -15.83 15.64
CA ALA A 472 12.83 -17.05 14.99
C ALA A 472 11.55 -16.83 14.15
N ARG A 473 10.67 -15.92 14.57
CA ARG A 473 9.47 -15.56 13.79
C ARG A 473 9.83 -14.80 12.51
N VAL A 474 10.76 -13.85 12.57
CA VAL A 474 11.29 -13.16 11.38
C VAL A 474 11.92 -14.15 10.41
N GLU A 475 12.76 -15.07 10.91
CA GLU A 475 13.40 -16.09 10.06
C GLU A 475 12.37 -17.00 9.38
N ARG A 476 11.36 -17.50 10.12
CA ARG A 476 10.26 -18.29 9.53
C ARG A 476 9.47 -17.52 8.48
N ALA A 477 9.22 -16.22 8.70
CA ALA A 477 8.53 -15.40 7.71
C ALA A 477 9.36 -15.24 6.42
N LEU A 478 10.68 -15.05 6.54
CA LEU A 478 11.60 -15.01 5.40
C LEU A 478 11.66 -16.36 4.67
N ASP A 479 11.71 -17.47 5.41
CA ASP A 479 11.69 -18.82 4.84
C ASP A 479 10.38 -19.10 4.09
N ALA A 480 9.24 -18.70 4.67
CA ALA A 480 7.91 -18.89 4.07
C ALA A 480 7.74 -18.15 2.74
N VAL A 481 8.42 -17.02 2.56
CA VAL A 481 8.46 -16.28 1.28
C VAL A 481 9.65 -16.66 0.41
N GLY A 482 10.48 -17.64 0.82
CA GLY A 482 11.60 -18.15 0.04
C GLY A 482 12.78 -17.18 -0.10
N LEU A 483 13.09 -16.41 0.96
CA LEU A 483 14.16 -15.40 0.95
C LEU A 483 15.27 -15.68 1.97
N GLY A 484 16.51 -15.42 1.56
CA GLY A 484 17.68 -15.41 2.44
C GLY A 484 18.09 -16.76 3.04
N GLY A 485 17.68 -17.89 2.42
CA GLY A 485 17.93 -19.23 2.95
C GLY A 485 19.29 -19.84 2.56
N SER A 486 20.02 -19.25 1.61
CA SER A 486 21.33 -19.74 1.15
C SER A 486 22.45 -18.80 1.55
N LEU A 487 23.64 -19.34 1.83
CA LEU A 487 24.82 -18.51 2.10
C LEU A 487 25.26 -17.76 0.84
N LEU A 488 25.70 -16.52 1.00
CA LEU A 488 26.14 -15.68 -0.11
C LEU A 488 27.59 -15.98 -0.50
N PRO A 489 27.91 -16.07 -1.80
CA PRO A 489 29.26 -16.40 -2.27
C PRO A 489 30.20 -15.18 -2.29
N TYR A 490 30.13 -14.31 -1.27
CA TYR A 490 30.93 -13.08 -1.19
C TYR A 490 32.07 -13.21 -0.18
N SER A 491 33.15 -12.46 -0.42
CA SER A 491 34.22 -12.31 0.56
C SER A 491 33.76 -11.40 1.72
N LEU A 492 34.06 -11.81 2.95
CA LEU A 492 33.78 -11.03 4.15
C LEU A 492 34.44 -9.64 4.09
N ASP A 493 35.68 -9.56 3.61
CA ASP A 493 36.40 -8.29 3.52
C ASP A 493 35.74 -7.32 2.54
N VAL A 494 35.17 -7.83 1.44
CA VAL A 494 34.44 -7.02 0.46
C VAL A 494 33.18 -6.45 1.10
N VAL A 495 32.39 -7.29 1.77
CA VAL A 495 31.15 -6.86 2.46
C VAL A 495 31.47 -5.81 3.53
N LEU A 496 32.45 -6.05 4.39
CA LEU A 496 32.84 -5.11 5.45
C LEU A 496 33.40 -3.80 4.88
N GLY A 497 34.10 -3.86 3.74
CA GLY A 497 34.57 -2.68 3.02
C GLY A 497 33.43 -1.73 2.63
N HIS A 498 32.33 -2.27 2.11
CA HIS A 498 31.14 -1.48 1.78
C HIS A 498 30.44 -0.89 3.02
N LEU A 499 30.44 -1.61 4.15
CA LEU A 499 29.89 -1.10 5.41
C LEU A 499 30.72 0.08 5.97
N GLY A 500 32.04 0.05 5.77
CA GLY A 500 32.96 1.11 6.20
C GLY A 500 32.77 2.45 5.48
N THR A 501 32.30 2.44 4.24
CA THR A 501 31.99 3.66 3.48
C THR A 501 30.79 4.40 4.09
N ASP A 502 29.73 3.68 4.48
CA ASP A 502 28.56 4.26 5.14
C ASP A 502 28.90 4.84 6.53
N LYS A 503 29.82 4.19 7.28
CA LYS A 503 30.38 4.72 8.55
C LYS A 503 31.04 6.09 8.39
N LYS A 504 31.78 6.33 7.30
CA LYS A 504 32.48 7.60 7.04
C LYS A 504 31.51 8.74 6.74
N HIS A 505 30.37 8.46 6.11
CA HIS A 505 29.34 9.45 5.84
C HIS A 505 28.54 9.88 7.09
N ARG A 506 28.59 9.09 8.19
CA ARG A 506 27.79 9.33 9.41
C ARG A 506 28.61 9.68 10.66
N GLY A 507 29.83 10.19 10.50
CA GLY A 507 30.63 10.66 11.64
C GLY A 507 31.28 9.54 12.48
N GLY A 508 31.49 8.35 11.89
CA GLY A 508 32.39 7.33 12.44
C GLY A 508 31.73 6.15 13.18
N ARG A 509 30.42 6.18 13.49
CA ARG A 509 29.69 5.04 14.08
C ARG A 509 28.41 4.72 13.31
N LEU A 510 28.17 3.44 13.05
CA LEU A 510 26.98 2.99 12.33
C LEU A 510 25.80 2.89 13.29
N ARG A 511 24.65 3.45 12.90
CA ARG A 511 23.39 3.31 13.65
C ARG A 511 22.64 2.09 13.16
N TRP A 512 22.50 1.09 14.02
CA TRP A 512 21.80 -0.16 13.79
C TRP A 512 20.36 -0.05 14.24
N VAL A 513 19.43 -0.41 13.34
CA VAL A 513 18.03 -0.60 13.70
C VAL A 513 17.84 -2.08 14.00
N LEU A 514 17.42 -2.38 15.22
CA LEU A 514 17.27 -3.76 15.71
C LEU A 514 15.82 -3.98 16.15
N PRO A 515 15.19 -5.12 15.78
CA PRO A 515 13.80 -5.38 16.15
C PRO A 515 13.69 -5.69 17.65
N THR A 516 12.64 -5.20 18.30
CA THR A 516 12.24 -5.59 19.66
C THR A 516 11.08 -6.59 19.60
N ALA A 517 10.47 -6.94 20.73
CA ALA A 517 9.30 -7.82 20.78
C ALA A 517 8.15 -7.34 19.86
N ASP A 518 7.92 -6.03 19.83
CA ASP A 518 6.76 -5.35 19.22
C ASP A 518 7.13 -4.12 18.39
N GLY A 519 8.42 -3.86 18.17
CA GLY A 519 8.90 -2.63 17.53
C GLY A 519 10.37 -2.69 17.15
N HIS A 520 11.08 -1.59 17.40
CA HIS A 520 12.51 -1.48 17.13
C HIS A 520 13.22 -0.53 18.09
N VAL A 521 14.55 -0.63 18.14
CA VAL A 521 15.45 0.33 18.78
C VAL A 521 16.59 0.68 17.85
N VAL A 522 17.17 1.87 18.02
CA VAL A 522 18.37 2.31 17.32
C VAL A 522 19.56 2.24 18.29
N ARG A 523 20.65 1.56 17.87
CA ARG A 523 21.89 1.42 18.64
C ARG A 523 23.11 1.87 17.83
N ASP A 524 24.06 2.55 18.46
CA ASP A 524 25.34 2.97 17.87
C ASP A 524 26.57 2.37 18.60
N ASP A 525 26.30 1.45 19.51
CA ASP A 525 27.23 0.74 20.39
C ASP A 525 27.33 -0.76 20.07
N VAL A 526 26.97 -1.16 18.85
CA VAL A 526 27.20 -2.53 18.36
C VAL A 526 28.68 -2.71 18.04
N GLU A 527 29.32 -3.67 18.71
CA GLU A 527 30.74 -3.99 18.54
C GLU A 527 31.07 -4.51 17.13
N ASP A 528 32.18 -4.06 16.56
CA ASP A 528 32.59 -4.40 15.19
C ASP A 528 32.89 -5.89 15.01
N ASP A 529 33.40 -6.56 16.05
CA ASP A 529 33.66 -8.00 16.03
C ASP A 529 32.35 -8.81 15.95
N LEU A 530 31.30 -8.39 16.66
CA LEU A 530 29.98 -9.01 16.54
C LEU A 530 29.41 -8.85 15.13
N VAL A 531 29.58 -7.68 14.51
CA VAL A 531 29.14 -7.43 13.13
C VAL A 531 29.90 -8.33 12.16
N ARG A 532 31.21 -8.49 12.35
CA ARG A 532 32.06 -9.38 11.54
C ARG A 532 31.57 -10.83 11.64
N ASP A 533 31.35 -11.33 12.85
CA ASP A 533 30.91 -12.71 13.09
C ASP A 533 29.54 -13.00 12.48
N VAL A 534 28.59 -12.06 12.65
CA VAL A 534 27.25 -12.18 12.08
C VAL A 534 27.29 -12.16 10.55
N ALA A 535 28.08 -11.26 9.96
CA ALA A 535 28.25 -11.19 8.51
C ALA A 535 28.89 -12.49 7.97
N ALA A 536 29.95 -13.00 8.61
CA ALA A 536 30.60 -14.25 8.24
C ALA A 536 29.63 -15.44 8.25
N GLY A 537 28.73 -15.50 9.24
CA GLY A 537 27.70 -16.55 9.32
C GLY A 537 26.60 -16.48 8.26
N LEU A 538 26.64 -15.51 7.34
CA LEU A 538 25.74 -15.41 6.17
C LEU A 538 26.47 -15.63 4.85
N LEU A 539 27.80 -15.82 4.89
CA LEU A 539 28.64 -16.02 3.71
C LEU A 539 29.04 -17.49 3.60
N SER A 540 29.21 -17.95 2.36
CA SER A 540 29.75 -19.28 2.10
C SER A 540 31.21 -19.33 2.57
N PRO A 541 31.67 -20.45 3.16
CA PRO A 541 33.10 -20.65 3.39
C PRO A 541 33.82 -20.44 2.06
N ALA A 542 34.91 -19.67 2.06
CA ALA A 542 35.70 -19.46 0.86
C ALA A 542 36.02 -20.84 0.25
N VAL A 543 35.57 -21.08 -0.99
CA VAL A 543 36.09 -22.22 -1.75
C VAL A 543 37.56 -21.92 -1.92
N VAL A 544 38.40 -22.61 -1.15
CA VAL A 544 39.84 -22.61 -1.36
C VAL A 544 40.02 -23.15 -2.78
N GLY A 545 40.26 -22.25 -3.73
CA GLY A 545 40.52 -22.60 -5.10
C GLY A 545 41.72 -23.53 -5.14
N GLY A 546 41.45 -24.82 -5.35
CA GLY A 546 42.46 -25.77 -5.74
C GLY A 546 43.01 -25.34 -7.09
N ALA A 547 44.19 -24.75 -7.09
CA ALA A 547 45.06 -24.76 -8.24
C ALA A 547 45.53 -26.21 -8.45
N ALA A 548 45.14 -26.80 -9.58
CA ALA A 548 45.91 -27.79 -10.32
C ALA A 548 45.49 -27.74 -11.79
#